data_AF-A0AA41V6R9-F1
#
_entry.id   AF-A0AA41V6R9-F1
#
_cell.length_a   1.000
_cell.length_b   1.000
_cell.length_c   1.000
_cell.angle_alpha   90.00
_cell.angle_beta   90.00
_cell.angle_gamma   90.00
#
_symmetry.space_group_name_H-M   'P 1'
#
loop_
_entity.id
_entity.type
_entity.pdbx_description
1 polymer ?
#
loop_
_entity_poly.entity_id
_entity_poly.type
_entity_poly.pdbx_seq_one_letter_code
_entity_poly.pdbx_strand_id
1 'polypeptide(L)' 'MVYIHASLCESMRLYPPVPIDSKEAASDDILPDGTIVMKGMRVSYSPFAMGRMENLWGSDCNEFKPER' A
#
# COMPACT_ATOMS: atom_id res chain seq x y z
N MET A 1 3.77 -13.78 20.79
CA MET A 1 4.65 -14.15 19.66
C MET A 1 4.84 -12.94 18.75
N VAL A 2 5.75 -12.04 19.10
CA VAL A 2 5.97 -10.79 18.34
C VAL A 2 6.57 -11.08 16.96
N TYR A 3 7.56 -11.98 16.91
CA TYR A 3 8.27 -12.30 15.66
C TYR A 3 7.36 -12.89 14.58
N ILE A 4 6.51 -13.87 14.93
CA ILE A 4 5.59 -14.50 13.96
C ILE A 4 4.61 -13.49 13.37
N HIS A 5 4.07 -12.61 14.20
CA HIS A 5 3.17 -11.56 13.72
C HIS A 5 3.90 -10.62 12.76
N ALA A 6 5.12 -10.21 13.11
CA ALA A 6 5.93 -9.34 12.26
C ALA A 6 6.32 -10.01 10.94
N SER A 7 6.69 -11.31 10.97
CA SER A 7 6.97 -12.09 9.76
C SER A 7 5.74 -12.20 8.84
N LEU A 8 4.54 -12.32 9.42
CA LEU A 8 3.30 -12.37 8.64
C LEU A 8 3.01 -11.02 7.99
N CYS A 9 3.14 -9.93 8.74
CA CYS A 9 2.99 -8.57 8.21
C CYS A 9 4.00 -8.28 7.09
N GLU A 10 5.26 -8.64 7.27
CA GLU A 10 6.32 -8.45 6.29
C GLU A 10 6.08 -9.29 5.02
N SER A 11 5.53 -10.50 5.18
CA SER A 11 5.10 -11.34 4.04
C SER A 11 3.99 -10.65 3.24
N MET A 12 2.99 -10.07 3.91
CA MET A 12 1.89 -9.33 3.25
C MET A 12 2.36 -8.02 2.62
N ARG A 13 3.39 -7.36 3.16
CA ARG A 13 3.98 -6.16 2.54
C ARG A 13 4.59 -6.48 1.17
N LEU A 14 5.40 -7.54 1.09
CA LEU A 14 6.06 -7.93 -0.15
C LEU A 14 5.12 -8.68 -1.11
N TYR A 15 4.23 -9.51 -0.57
CA TYR A 15 3.34 -10.39 -1.32
C TYR A 15 1.90 -10.31 -0.78
N PRO A 16 1.23 -9.16 -0.93
CA PRO A 16 -0.15 -9.02 -0.52
C PRO A 16 -1.04 -9.98 -1.34
N PRO A 17 -2.05 -10.64 -0.72
CA PRO A 17 -3.01 -11.46 -1.45
C PRO A 17 -3.79 -10.69 -2.52
N VAL A 18 -3.97 -9.38 -2.32
CA VAL A 18 -4.59 -8.45 -3.27
C VAL A 18 -3.55 -7.39 -3.67
N PRO A 19 -2.94 -7.50 -4.87
CA PRO A 19 -1.81 -6.65 -5.27
C PRO A 19 -2.23 -5.26 -5.76
N ILE A 20 -3.51 -5.09 -6.12
CA ILE A 20 -4.14 -3.83 -6.53
C ILE A 20 -5.56 -3.82 -5.98
N ASP A 21 -5.94 -2.74 -5.30
CA ASP A 21 -7.30 -2.50 -4.83
C ASP A 21 -7.83 -1.21 -5.45
N SER A 22 -9.14 -1.15 -5.68
CA SER A 22 -9.81 0.00 -6.30
C SER A 22 -11.03 0.38 -5.48
N LYS A 23 -11.21 1.68 -5.26
CA LYS A 23 -12.36 2.28 -4.59
C LYS A 23 -13.09 3.19 -5.55
N GLU A 24 -14.36 3.43 -5.29
CA GLU A 24 -15.17 4.41 -6.01
C GLU A 24 -15.46 5.60 -5.10
N ALA A 25 -15.28 6.82 -5.61
CA ALA A 25 -15.51 8.04 -4.86
C ALA A 25 -17.02 8.23 -4.59
N ALA A 26 -17.40 8.31 -3.31
CA ALA A 26 -18.80 8.50 -2.90
C ALA A 26 -19.31 9.94 -3.13
N SER A 27 -18.39 10.90 -3.16
CA SER A 27 -18.60 12.32 -3.41
C SER A 27 -17.38 12.91 -4.11
N ASP A 28 -17.52 14.12 -4.64
CA ASP A 28 -16.39 14.88 -5.18
C ASP A 28 -15.37 15.19 -4.06
N ASP A 29 -14.08 15.10 -4.37
CA ASP A 29 -12.97 15.33 -3.44
C ASP A 29 -11.68 15.75 -4.17
N ILE A 30 -10.68 16.21 -3.43
CA ILE A 30 -9.34 16.55 -3.91
C ILE A 30 -8.33 15.79 -3.06
N LEU A 31 -7.56 14.89 -3.68
CA LEU A 31 -6.53 14.11 -2.99
C LEU A 31 -5.38 15.02 -2.51
N PRO A 32 -4.55 14.56 -1.56
CA PRO A 32 -3.47 15.37 -0.99
C PRO A 32 -2.43 15.90 -1.99
N ASP A 33 -2.34 15.30 -3.18
CA ASP A 33 -1.46 15.72 -4.27
C ASP A 33 -2.12 16.74 -5.23
N GLY A 34 -3.36 17.14 -4.95
CA GLY A 34 -4.16 18.04 -5.78
C GLY A 34 -5.00 17.34 -6.86
N THR A 35 -4.97 16.00 -6.94
CA THR A 35 -5.78 15.26 -7.91
C THR A 35 -7.26 15.40 -7.59
N ILE A 36 -8.04 15.92 -8.53
CA ILE A 36 -9.50 16.03 -8.42
C ILE A 36 -10.14 14.68 -8.73
N VAL A 37 -11.00 14.19 -7.82
CA VAL A 37 -11.78 12.97 -8.00
C VAL A 37 -13.27 13.30 -7.88
N MET A 38 -14.06 12.94 -8.88
CA MET A 38 -15.50 13.18 -8.88
C MET A 38 -16.26 11.96 -8.38
N LYS A 39 -17.47 12.16 -7.85
CA LYS A 39 -18.39 11.09 -7.49
C LYS A 39 -18.52 10.06 -8.62
N GLY A 40 -18.34 8.79 -8.29
CA GLY A 40 -18.39 7.67 -9.23
C GLY A 40 -17.07 7.37 -9.94
N MET A 41 -16.03 8.21 -9.79
CA MET A 41 -14.69 7.88 -10.30
C MET A 41 -14.06 6.75 -9.49
N ARG A 42 -13.36 5.85 -10.18
CA ARG A 42 -12.55 4.81 -9.54
C ARG A 42 -11.13 5.31 -9.29
N VAL A 43 -10.65 5.09 -8.08
CA VAL A 43 -9.27 5.34 -7.66
C VAL A 43 -8.66 4.00 -7.29
N SER A 44 -7.53 3.67 -7.91
CA SER A 44 -6.81 2.41 -7.67
C SER A 44 -5.47 2.68 -7.01
N TYR A 45 -5.08 1.81 -6.09
CA TYR A 45 -3.74 1.81 -5.50
C TYR A 45 -3.16 0.40 -5.55
N SER A 46 -1.83 0.31 -5.59
CA SER A 46 -1.13 -0.97 -5.64
C SER A 46 -0.36 -1.23 -4.34
N PRO A 47 -0.94 -1.98 -3.39
CA PRO A 47 -0.20 -2.45 -2.21
C PRO A 47 1.12 -3.14 -2.58
N PHE A 48 1.15 -3.90 -3.68
CA PHE A 48 2.34 -4.58 -4.14
C PHE A 48 3.49 -3.62 -4.53
N ALA A 49 3.17 -2.54 -5.25
CA ALA A 49 4.16 -1.51 -5.60
C ALA A 49 4.53 -0.69 -4.37
N MET A 50 3.55 -0.24 -3.59
CA MET A 50 3.76 0.56 -2.37
C MET A 50 4.64 -0.17 -1.34
N GLY A 51 4.51 -1.49 -1.24
CA GLY A 51 5.38 -2.32 -0.42
C GLY A 51 6.86 -2.18 -0.78
N ARG A 52 7.22 -1.78 -2.00
CA ARG A 52 8.62 -1.68 -2.48
C ARG A 52 9.09 -0.24 -2.71
N MET A 53 8.34 0.74 -2.22
CA MET A 53 8.72 2.14 -2.38
C MET A 53 9.75 2.54 -1.31
N GLU A 54 10.92 3.00 -1.76
CA GLU A 54 12.02 3.41 -0.87
C GLU A 54 11.65 4.59 0.04
N ASN A 55 10.83 5.53 -0.44
CA ASN A 55 10.36 6.65 0.39
C ASN A 55 9.45 6.22 1.55
N LEU A 56 8.84 5.04 1.49
CA LEU A 56 8.00 4.48 2.54
C LEU A 56 8.77 3.51 3.44
N TRP A 57 9.68 2.70 2.87
CA TRP A 57 10.28 1.54 3.54
C TRP A 57 11.81 1.57 3.66
N GLY A 58 12.47 2.61 3.14
CA GLY A 58 13.93 2.74 3.14
C GLY A 58 14.61 2.01 1.99
N SER A 59 15.94 2.12 1.92
CA SER A 59 16.77 1.56 0.83
C SER A 59 16.71 0.03 0.76
N ASP A 60 16.41 -0.62 1.89
CA ASP A 60 16.25 -2.07 2.02
C ASP A 60 14.80 -2.52 1.78
N CYS A 61 13.94 -1.68 1.17
CA CYS A 61 12.52 -1.98 0.91
C CYS A 61 12.24 -3.29 0.14
N ASN A 62 13.22 -3.85 -0.57
CA ASN A 62 13.07 -5.13 -1.27
C ASN A 62 13.46 -6.35 -0.43
N GLU A 63 14.03 -6.15 0.76
CA GLU A 63 14.44 -7.22 1.67
C GLU A 63 13.29 -7.65 2.58
N PHE A 64 13.20 -8.95 2.86
CA PHE A 64 12.32 -9.49 3.89
C PHE A 64 12.98 -9.32 5.27
N LYS A 65 12.48 -8.37 6.06
CA LYS A 65 13.04 -8.01 7.37
C LYS A 65 11.92 -7.82 8.39
N PRO A 66 11.50 -8.89 9.09
CA PRO A 66 10.44 -8.83 10.09
C PRO A 66 10.67 -7.82 11.22
N GLU A 67 11.89 -7.33 11.43
CA GLU A 67 12.26 -6.43 12.53
C GLU A 67 12.06 -4.93 12.23
N ARG A 68 11.49 -4.58 11.07
CA ARG A 68 11.11 -3.19 10.72
C ARG A 68 10.04 -2.62 11.64
#